data_AF-X1DC73-F1
#
_entry.id   AF-X1DC73-F1
#
_cell.length_a   1.000
_cell.length_b   1.000
_cell.length_c   1.000
_cell.angle_alpha   90.00
_cell.angle_beta   90.00
_cell.angle_gamma   90.00
#
_symmetry.space_group_name_H-M   'P 1'
#
loop_
_entity.id
_entity.type
_entity.pdbx_description
1 polymer ?
#
loop_
_entity_poly.entity_id
_entity_poly.type
_entity_poly.pdbx_seq_one_letter_code
_entity_poly.pdbx_strand_id
1 'polypeptide(L)' 'VGDCVQFYFDFISQGTLAEGAALSFVMVPPTAQCRGCDKTFELREFDWVCPYCQGNNMEIIAGKELFVESIEVE' A
#
# COMPACT_ATOMS: atom_id res chain seq x y z
N VAL A 1 -0.43 -9.75 -5.02
CA VAL A 1 0.84 -9.05 -4.69
C VAL A 1 1.55 -9.73 -3.54
N GLY A 2 0.90 -9.96 -2.39
CA GLY A 2 1.50 -10.66 -1.24
C GLY A 2 2.17 -11.99 -1.60
N ASP A 3 1.48 -12.86 -2.33
CA ASP A 3 2.02 -14.18 -2.72
C ASP A 3 3.31 -14.10 -3.54
N CYS A 4 3.43 -13.10 -4.42
CA CYS A 4 4.63 -12.92 -5.23
C CYS A 4 5.82 -12.47 -4.37
N VAL A 5 5.57 -11.57 -3.40
CA VAL A 5 6.61 -11.08 -2.49
C VAL A 5 7.06 -12.20 -1.56
N GLN A 6 6.13 -12.98 -1.00
CA GLN A 6 6.46 -14.18 -0.20
C GLN A 6 7.30 -15.16 -1.01
N PHE A 7 6.91 -15.47 -2.26
CA PHE A 7 7.66 -16.39 -3.12
C PHE A 7 9.13 -15.98 -3.30
N TYR A 8 9.38 -14.70 -3.60
CA TYR A 8 10.76 -14.21 -3.74
C TYR A 8 11.48 -14.17 -2.39
N PHE A 9 10.79 -13.85 -1.31
CA PHE A 9 11.35 -13.90 0.04
C PHE A 9 11.78 -15.31 0.45
N ASP A 10 10.95 -16.33 0.18
CA ASP A 10 11.26 -17.74 0.42
C ASP A 10 12.51 -18.18 -0.34
N PHE A 11 12.70 -17.68 -1.57
CA PHE A 11 13.87 -18.00 -2.37
C PHE A 11 15.15 -17.35 -1.82
N ILE A 12 15.10 -16.07 -1.46
CA ILE A 12 16.30 -15.33 -1.00
C ILE A 12 16.66 -15.62 0.46
N SER A 13 15.71 -16.12 1.27
CA SER A 13 15.91 -16.37 2.70
C SER A 13 16.51 -17.75 3.00
N GLN A 14 16.66 -18.63 1.99
CA GLN A 14 17.22 -19.98 2.16
C GLN A 14 18.63 -19.94 2.76
N GLY A 15 18.87 -20.77 3.78
CA GLY A 15 20.12 -20.84 4.51
C GLY A 15 20.36 -19.70 5.50
N THR A 16 19.37 -18.83 5.72
CA THR A 16 19.45 -17.72 6.70
C THR A 16 18.60 -18.00 7.94
N LEU A 17 18.74 -17.17 8.98
CA LEU A 17 17.85 -17.22 10.16
C LEU A 17 16.38 -16.94 9.84
N ALA A 18 16.10 -16.31 8.69
CA ALA A 18 14.76 -15.97 8.25
C ALA A 18 14.15 -17.04 7.33
N GLU A 19 14.85 -18.16 7.10
CA GLU A 19 14.32 -19.27 6.31
C GLU A 19 12.99 -19.76 6.92
N GLY A 20 11.94 -19.82 6.09
CA GLY A 20 10.61 -20.21 6.52
C GLY A 20 9.80 -19.13 7.24
N ALA A 21 10.29 -17.90 7.33
CA ALA A 21 9.51 -16.80 7.90
C ALA A 21 8.31 -16.42 7.00
N ALA A 22 7.19 -16.10 7.64
CA ALA A 22 5.97 -15.68 6.97
C ALA A 22 5.85 -14.16 6.91
N LEU A 23 5.47 -13.62 5.75
CA LEU A 23 5.20 -12.21 5.55
C LEU A 23 3.69 -11.94 5.69
N SER A 24 3.35 -10.99 6.57
CA SER A 24 1.99 -10.45 6.69
C SER A 24 1.92 -9.07 6.03
N PHE A 25 0.92 -8.84 5.19
CA PHE A 25 0.76 -7.59 4.45
C PHE A 25 -0.46 -6.81 4.94
N VAL A 26 -0.23 -5.57 5.33
CA VAL A 26 -1.29 -4.58 5.55
C VAL A 26 -1.37 -3.70 4.29
N MET A 27 -2.48 -3.81 3.57
CA MET A 27 -2.71 -3.01 2.36
C MET A 27 -3.30 -1.65 2.76
N VAL A 28 -2.57 -0.57 2.47
CA VAL A 28 -3.07 0.80 2.63
C VAL A 28 -3.79 1.23 1.35
N PRO A 29 -5.09 1.58 1.40
CA PRO A 29 -5.81 1.98 0.21
C PRO A 29 -5.32 3.35 -0.31
N PRO A 30 -5.25 3.54 -1.64
CA PRO A 30 -4.88 4.82 -2.22
C PRO A 30 -5.88 5.89 -1.79
N THR A 31 -5.37 6.93 -1.13
CA THR A 31 -6.17 8.02 -0.61
C THR A 31 -5.76 9.32 -1.30
N ALA A 32 -6.74 10.02 -1.86
CA ALA A 32 -6.55 11.29 -2.55
C ALA A 32 -7.10 12.45 -1.71
N GLN A 33 -6.41 13.58 -1.76
CA GLN A 33 -6.90 14.87 -1.29
C GLN A 33 -7.21 15.75 -2.50
N CYS A 34 -8.44 16.26 -2.60
CA CYS A 34 -8.79 17.23 -3.63
C CYS A 34 -8.27 18.62 -3.25
N ARG A 35 -7.48 19.25 -4.13
CA ARG A 35 -6.95 20.62 -3.92
C ARG A 35 -7.98 21.73 -4.17
N GLY A 36 -9.16 21.38 -4.69
CA GLY A 36 -10.24 22.33 -4.96
C GLY A 36 -11.29 22.44 -3.85
N CYS A 37 -11.46 21.40 -3.03
CA CYS A 37 -12.44 21.41 -1.93
C CYS A 37 -11.90 20.85 -0.60
N ASP A 38 -10.59 20.55 -0.54
CA ASP A 38 -9.85 20.04 0.62
C ASP A 38 -10.38 18.74 1.25
N LYS A 39 -11.27 18.03 0.56
CA LYS A 39 -11.79 16.74 1.02
C LYS A 39 -10.86 15.59 0.63
N THR A 40 -10.70 14.69 1.58
CA THR A 40 -9.98 13.43 1.44
C THR A 40 -10.95 12.28 1.15
N PHE A 41 -10.60 11.40 0.22
CA PHE A 41 -11.38 10.23 -0.13
C PHE A 41 -10.49 9.10 -0.64
N GLU A 42 -10.97 7.86 -0.49
CA GLU A 42 -10.36 6.71 -1.12
C GLU A 42 -10.53 6.79 -2.64
N LEU A 43 -9.42 6.63 -3.37
CA LEU A 43 -9.42 6.64 -4.82
C LEU A 43 -9.78 5.25 -5.34
N ARG A 44 -10.89 5.15 -6.06
CA ARG A 44 -11.26 3.92 -6.77
C ARG A 44 -10.56 3.86 -8.12
N GLU A 45 -10.28 2.64 -8.59
CA GLU A 45 -9.61 2.45 -9.89
C GLU A 45 -10.30 3.25 -11.00
N PHE A 46 -9.48 4.01 -11.75
CA PHE A 46 -9.88 4.84 -12.89
C PHE A 46 -10.75 6.08 -12.59
N ASP A 47 -11.08 6.37 -11.33
CA ASP A 47 -11.89 7.54 -10.98
C ASP A 47 -11.02 8.72 -10.49
N TRP A 48 -10.59 9.55 -11.44
CA TRP A 48 -9.78 10.75 -11.19
C TRP A 48 -10.62 12.02 -11.03
N VAL A 49 -11.90 11.88 -10.67
CA VAL A 49 -12.80 13.00 -10.43
C VAL A 49 -13.16 13.05 -8.95
N CYS A 50 -13.05 14.22 -8.34
CA CYS A 50 -13.44 14.41 -6.95
C CYS A 50 -14.97 14.21 -6.81
N PRO A 51 -15.43 13.29 -5.96
CA PRO A 51 -16.85 12.98 -5.82
C PRO A 51 -17.66 14.13 -5.16
N TYR A 52 -16.97 15.12 -4.59
CA TYR A 52 -17.60 16.22 -3.85
C TYR A 52 -17.72 17.51 -4.66
N CYS A 53 -16.74 17.84 -5.49
CA CYS A 53 -16.72 19.09 -6.26
C CYS A 53 -16.61 18.90 -7.77
N GLN A 54 -16.49 17.65 -8.25
CA GLN A 54 -16.33 17.31 -9.67
C GLN A 54 -15.06 17.88 -10.33
N GLY A 55 -14.11 18.40 -9.53
CA GLY A 55 -12.79 18.79 -9.99
C GLY A 55 -11.85 17.59 -10.16
N ASN A 56 -10.78 17.78 -10.93
CA ASN A 56 -9.76 16.75 -11.21
C ASN A 56 -8.38 17.07 -10.63
N ASN A 57 -8.25 18.17 -9.88
CA ASN A 57 -7.01 18.55 -9.22
C ASN A 57 -6.91 17.87 -7.85
N MET A 58 -6.17 16.77 -7.79
CA MET A 58 -6.01 15.95 -6.59
C MET A 58 -4.58 15.45 -6.41
N GLU A 59 -4.24 15.13 -5.18
CA GLU A 59 -2.94 14.60 -4.77
C GLU A 59 -3.12 13.29 -4.00
N ILE A 60 -2.33 12.27 -4.33
CA ILE A 60 -2.31 11.01 -3.59
C ILE A 60 -1.47 11.20 -2.33
N ILE A 61 -2.12 11.07 -1.17
CA ILE A 61 -1.52 11.28 0.16
C ILE A 61 -1.29 9.97 0.94
N ALA A 62 -1.89 8.85 0.53
CA ALA A 62 -1.63 7.52 1.09
C ALA A 62 -1.84 6.41 0.02
N GLY A 63 -1.44 5.18 0.32
CA GLY A 63 -1.47 4.02 -0.58
C GLY A 63 -0.22 3.86 -1.44
N LYS A 64 0.90 4.45 -1.00
CA LYS A 64 2.24 4.35 -1.61
C LYS A 64 3.27 3.76 -0.64
N GLU A 65 2.80 3.26 0.50
CA GLU A 65 3.60 2.72 1.58
C GLU A 65 4.22 1.39 1.18
N LEU A 66 5.53 1.27 1.40
CA LEU A 66 6.26 0.01 1.28
C LEU A 66 7.40 0.03 2.31
N PHE A 67 7.13 -0.46 3.50
CA PHE A 67 8.10 -0.54 4.60
C PHE A 67 7.74 -1.71 5.52
N VAL A 68 8.69 -2.11 6.35
CA VAL A 68 8.49 -3.13 7.40
C VAL A 68 7.95 -2.42 8.64
N GLU A 69 6.73 -2.78 9.06
CA GLU A 69 6.11 -2.22 10.27
C GLU A 69 6.66 -2.87 11.55
N SER A 70 6.84 -4.19 11.55
CA SER A 70 7.34 -4.96 12.68
C SER A 70 8.04 -6.24 12.23
N ILE A 71 8.86 -6.81 13.13
CA ILE A 71 9.49 -8.12 12.99
C ILE A 71 9.32 -8.84 14.33
N GLU A 72 8.81 -10.07 14.29
CA GLU A 72 8.64 -10.95 15.45
C GLU A 72 9.66 -12.10 15.34
N VAL A 73 10.35 -12.41 16.45
CA VAL A 73 11.43 -13.40 16.53
C VAL A 73 11.30 -14.14 17.86
N GLU A 74 11.49 -15.46 17.87
CA GLU A 74 11.56 -16.32 19.07
C GLU A 74 12.99 -16.47 19.62
#